data_AF-A0A2D9PSQ3-F1
#
_entry.id   AF-A0A2D9PSQ3-F1
#
_cell.length_a   1.000
_cell.length_b   1.000
_cell.length_c   1.000
_cell.angle_alpha   90.00
_cell.angle_beta   90.00
_cell.angle_gamma   90.00
#
_symmetry.space_group_name_H-M   'P 1'
#
loop_
_entity.id
_entity.type
_entity.pdbx_description
1 polymer ?
#
loop_
_entity_poly.entity_id
_entity_poly.type
_entity_poly.pdbx_seq_one_letter_code
_entity_poly.pdbx_strand_id
1 'polypeptide(L)'
;MGNGSVDESTPTRTDDEARLAELAEGLADGIVAALPGWVARCIAARSVGVTVDDVVVAAAGRRAAADVGSRVRRLLAADIDEQRTGPLALVRHAVIYPASVLSAAGVAPV
;
A
#
# COMPACT_ATOMS: atom_id res chain seq x y z
N MET A 1 -55.76 10.36 6.33
CA MET A 1 -54.93 9.25 5.79
C MET A 1 -53.72 9.87 5.14
N GLY A 2 -52.63 10.01 5.89
CA GLY A 2 -51.35 10.49 5.38
C GLY A 2 -50.30 9.50 5.82
N ASN A 3 -50.00 8.51 4.99
CA ASN A 3 -48.85 7.65 5.19
C ASN A 3 -47.62 8.50 4.86
N GLY A 4 -47.00 9.08 5.90
CA GLY A 4 -45.64 9.56 5.80
C GLY A 4 -44.74 8.35 5.57
N SER A 5 -44.40 8.11 4.30
CA SER A 5 -43.34 7.21 3.92
C SER A 5 -42.07 7.75 4.58
N VAL A 6 -41.60 7.06 5.61
CA VAL A 6 -40.25 7.28 6.13
C VAL A 6 -39.32 7.06 4.95
N ASP A 7 -38.55 8.08 4.60
CA ASP A 7 -37.56 8.02 3.53
C ASP A 7 -36.48 7.01 3.93
N GLU A 8 -36.60 5.79 3.40
CA GLU A 8 -35.81 4.60 3.72
C GLU A 8 -34.41 4.62 3.06
N SER A 9 -33.86 5.82 2.82
CA SER A 9 -32.64 5.99 1.99
C SER A 9 -31.49 6.72 2.68
N THR A 10 -31.58 7.03 3.98
CA THR A 10 -30.47 7.68 4.69
C THR A 10 -29.49 6.63 5.20
N PRO A 11 -28.24 6.57 4.69
CA PRO A 11 -27.24 5.64 5.20
C PRO A 11 -27.01 5.85 6.69
N THR A 12 -26.93 4.76 7.44
CA THR A 12 -26.67 4.79 8.87
C THR A 12 -25.17 4.82 9.15
N ARG A 13 -24.78 5.25 10.35
CA ARG A 13 -23.38 5.18 10.80
C ARG A 13 -22.79 3.76 10.67
N THR A 14 -23.59 2.72 10.90
CA THR A 14 -23.16 1.32 10.74
C THR A 14 -22.86 0.99 9.28
N ASP A 15 -23.68 1.50 8.35
CA ASP A 15 -23.45 1.31 6.91
C ASP A 15 -22.17 2.02 6.46
N ASP A 16 -21.91 3.22 7.01
CA ASP A 16 -20.68 3.98 6.74
C ASP A 16 -19.44 3.26 7.29
N GLU A 17 -19.51 2.68 8.50
CA GLU A 17 -18.43 1.89 9.10
C GLU A 17 -18.13 0.63 8.27
N ALA A 18 -19.16 -0.09 7.85
CA ALA A 18 -19.02 -1.26 6.97
C ALA A 18 -18.39 -0.86 5.62
N ARG A 19 -18.86 0.23 5.03
CA ARG A 19 -18.32 0.75 3.77
C ARG A 19 -16.86 1.19 3.91
N LEU A 20 -16.50 1.81 5.02
CA LEU A 20 -15.13 2.20 5.30
C LEU A 20 -14.22 0.97 5.41
N ALA A 21 -14.67 -0.10 6.07
CA ALA A 21 -13.92 -1.35 6.18
C ALA A 21 -13.68 -1.98 4.79
N GLU A 22 -14.69 -2.03 3.92
CA GLU A 22 -14.54 -2.52 2.54
C GLU A 22 -13.50 -1.72 1.75
N LEU A 23 -13.54 -0.39 1.86
CA LEU A 23 -12.60 0.49 1.18
C LEU A 23 -11.18 0.33 1.73
N ALA A 24 -11.05 0.14 3.05
CA ALA A 24 -9.78 -0.10 3.71
C ALA A 24 -9.14 -1.42 3.27
N GLU A 25 -9.92 -2.49 3.17
CA GLU A 25 -9.46 -3.77 2.64
C GLU A 25 -9.04 -3.65 1.17
N GLY A 26 -9.88 -3.03 0.34
CA GLY A 26 -9.57 -2.79 -1.08
C GLY A 26 -8.30 -1.95 -1.27
N LEU A 27 -8.07 -0.94 -0.43
CA LEU A 27 -6.84 -0.15 -0.44
C LEU A 27 -5.62 -1.00 -0.05
N ALA A 28 -5.72 -1.80 1.01
CA ALA A 28 -4.63 -2.66 1.44
C ALA A 28 -4.25 -3.69 0.36
N ASP A 29 -5.25 -4.32 -0.26
CA ASP A 29 -5.07 -5.28 -1.34
C ASP A 29 -4.43 -4.63 -2.57
N GLY A 30 -4.92 -3.46 -2.97
CA GLY A 30 -4.35 -2.69 -4.07
C GLY A 30 -2.89 -2.32 -3.85
N ILE A 31 -2.53 -1.91 -2.62
CA ILE A 31 -1.13 -1.62 -2.26
C ILE A 31 -0.26 -2.88 -2.34
N VAL A 32 -0.70 -4.00 -1.75
CA VAL A 32 0.06 -5.26 -1.76
C VAL A 32 0.28 -5.76 -3.19
N ALA A 33 -0.74 -5.68 -4.04
CA ALA A 33 -0.66 -6.10 -5.43
C ALA A 33 0.27 -5.20 -6.27
N ALA A 34 0.27 -3.89 -6.01
CA ALA A 34 1.05 -2.93 -6.80
C ALA A 34 2.54 -2.89 -6.43
N LEU A 35 2.88 -3.17 -5.16
CA LEU A 35 4.24 -2.98 -4.64
C LEU A 35 5.33 -3.76 -5.39
N PRO A 36 5.17 -5.06 -5.74
CA PRO A 36 6.20 -5.79 -6.46
C PRO A 36 6.55 -5.15 -7.81
N GLY A 37 5.53 -4.79 -8.58
CA GLY A 37 5.72 -4.13 -9.88
C GLY A 37 6.29 -2.71 -9.77
N TRP A 38 5.93 -1.97 -8.71
CA TRP A 38 6.52 -0.67 -8.43
C TRP A 38 8.01 -0.77 -8.09
N VAL A 39 8.41 -1.72 -7.22
CA VAL A 39 9.83 -1.94 -6.88
C VAL A 39 10.65 -2.28 -8.12
N ALA A 40 10.16 -3.18 -8.98
CA ALA A 40 10.83 -3.55 -10.22
C ALA A 40 11.05 -2.34 -11.15
N ARG A 41 10.01 -1.51 -11.33
CA ARG A 41 10.12 -0.27 -12.13
C ARG A 41 11.13 0.71 -11.53
N CYS A 42 11.19 0.86 -10.21
CA CYS A 42 12.16 1.73 -9.56
C CYS A 42 13.61 1.29 -9.79
N ILE A 43 13.87 -0.02 -9.76
CA ILE A 43 15.19 -0.59 -10.04
C ILE A 43 15.55 -0.40 -11.51
N ALA A 44 14.66 -0.82 -12.43
CA ALA A 44 14.90 -0.70 -13.86
C ALA A 44 15.17 0.74 -14.31
N ALA A 45 14.49 1.72 -13.71
CA ALA A 45 14.70 3.14 -14.01
C ALA A 45 16.06 3.68 -13.56
N ARG A 46 16.81 2.96 -12.71
CA ARG A 46 18.04 3.44 -12.08
C ARG A 46 19.26 2.53 -12.30
N SER A 47 19.08 1.32 -12.82
CA SER A 47 20.16 0.36 -13.06
C SER A 47 20.66 0.37 -14.51
N VAL A 48 20.68 1.52 -15.19
CA VAL A 48 21.17 1.61 -16.58
C VAL A 48 22.65 1.21 -16.62
N GLY A 49 22.99 0.24 -17.46
CA GLY A 49 24.36 -0.30 -17.57
C GLY A 49 24.76 -1.27 -16.46
N VAL A 50 23.84 -1.61 -15.54
CA VAL A 50 24.05 -2.58 -14.46
C VAL A 50 23.00 -3.68 -14.57
N THR A 51 23.45 -4.93 -14.67
CA THR A 51 22.55 -6.08 -14.62
C THR A 51 22.23 -6.43 -13.17
N VAL A 52 20.94 -6.39 -12.82
CA VAL A 52 20.43 -6.87 -11.53
C VAL A 52 19.65 -8.16 -11.79
N ASP A 53 19.92 -9.19 -11.01
CA ASP A 53 19.24 -10.48 -11.12
C ASP A 53 17.72 -10.34 -10.86
N ASP A 54 16.89 -10.85 -11.78
CA ASP A 54 15.43 -10.84 -11.69
C ASP A 54 14.91 -11.53 -10.43
N VAL A 55 15.60 -12.55 -9.93
CA VAL A 55 15.27 -13.23 -8.66
C VAL A 55 15.41 -12.26 -7.49
N VAL A 56 16.46 -11.43 -7.49
CA VAL A 56 16.71 -10.40 -6.46
C VAL A 56 15.64 -9.30 -6.54
N VAL A 57 15.31 -8.84 -7.77
CA VAL A 57 14.25 -7.85 -8.00
C VAL A 57 12.90 -8.36 -7.48
N ALA A 58 12.53 -9.58 -7.86
CA ALA A 58 11.27 -10.20 -7.44
C ALA A 58 11.23 -10.42 -5.92
N ALA A 59 12.34 -10.84 -5.31
CA ALA A 59 12.44 -11.00 -3.86
C ALA A 59 12.27 -9.66 -3.12
N ALA A 60 12.90 -8.58 -3.61
CA ALA A 60 12.73 -7.25 -3.03
C ALA A 60 11.27 -6.77 -3.13
N GLY A 61 10.60 -6.99 -4.27
CA GLY A 61 9.19 -6.68 -4.46
C GLY A 61 8.27 -7.43 -3.49
N ARG A 62 8.48 -8.74 -3.32
CA ARG A 62 7.73 -9.55 -2.35
C ARG A 62 7.96 -9.10 -0.91
N ARG A 63 9.20 -8.77 -0.54
CA ARG A 63 9.53 -8.25 0.79
C ARG A 63 8.85 -6.91 1.06
N ALA A 64 8.86 -6.01 0.08
CA ALA A 64 8.15 -4.73 0.19
C ALA A 64 6.65 -4.94 0.41
N ALA A 65 6.02 -5.81 -0.38
CA ALA A 65 4.60 -6.12 -0.27
C ALA A 65 4.24 -6.72 1.09
N ALA A 66 5.04 -7.68 1.59
CA ALA A 66 4.81 -8.32 2.88
C ALA A 66 4.93 -7.34 4.05
N ASP A 67 6.02 -6.57 4.09
CA ASP A 67 6.28 -5.62 5.17
C ASP A 67 5.28 -4.46 5.17
N VAL A 68 5.19 -3.73 4.06
CA VAL A 68 4.30 -2.55 3.94
C VAL A 68 2.84 -2.97 4.03
N GLY A 69 2.46 -4.08 3.40
CA GLY A 69 1.11 -4.63 3.48
C GLY A 69 0.68 -4.93 4.91
N SER A 70 1.55 -5.58 5.70
CA SER A 70 1.25 -5.86 7.11
C SER A 70 1.05 -4.59 7.96
N ARG A 71 1.82 -3.54 7.66
CA ARG A 71 1.71 -2.24 8.36
C ARG A 71 0.46 -1.48 7.95
N VAL A 72 0.12 -1.49 6.66
CA VAL A 72 -1.08 -0.84 6.12
C VAL A 72 -2.33 -1.51 6.66
N ARG A 73 -2.42 -2.85 6.65
CA ARG A 73 -3.58 -3.56 7.22
C ARG A 73 -3.77 -3.25 8.70
N ARG A 74 -2.68 -3.22 9.47
CA ARG A 74 -2.73 -2.87 10.89
C ARG A 74 -3.16 -1.42 11.11
N LEU A 75 -2.64 -0.50 10.29
CA LEU A 75 -3.00 0.92 10.35
C LEU A 75 -4.50 1.10 10.07
N LEU A 76 -4.99 0.48 9.01
CA LEU A 76 -6.37 0.63 8.56
C LEU A 76 -7.39 -0.09 9.44
N ALA A 77 -6.96 -1.08 10.22
CA ALA A 77 -7.78 -1.72 11.25
C ALA A 77 -7.85 -0.91 12.56
N ALA A 78 -6.99 0.10 12.73
CA ALA A 78 -7.03 0.99 13.88
C ALA A 78 -8.02 2.13 13.66
N ASP A 79 -8.61 2.62 14.75
CA ASP A 79 -9.44 3.83 14.73
C ASP A 79 -8.67 4.99 14.10
N ILE A 80 -9.33 5.76 13.23
CA ILE A 80 -8.75 6.91 12.54
C ILE A 80 -8.14 7.89 13.54
N ASP A 81 -8.78 8.10 14.69
CA ASP A 81 -8.29 9.02 15.72
C ASP A 81 -6.99 8.51 16.39
N GLU A 82 -6.71 7.20 16.32
CA GLU A 82 -5.48 6.58 16.83
C GLU A 82 -4.36 6.50 15.77
N GLN A 83 -4.66 6.79 14.50
CA GLN A 83 -3.69 6.70 13.40
C GLN A 83 -2.69 7.87 13.42
N ARG A 84 -1.51 7.63 14.00
CA ARG A 84 -0.40 8.61 14.03
C ARG A 84 0.35 8.79 12.70
N THR A 85 -0.03 8.04 11.66
CA THR A 85 0.58 8.06 10.33
C THR A 85 -0.48 7.70 9.28
N GLY A 86 -0.22 7.96 8.00
CA GLY A 86 -1.13 7.58 6.91
C GLY A 86 -0.61 6.43 6.04
N PRO A 87 -1.48 5.77 5.26
CA PRO A 87 -1.09 4.74 4.30
C PRO A 87 -0.01 5.21 3.32
N LEU A 88 -0.08 6.47 2.86
CA LEU A 88 0.92 7.04 1.94
C LEU A 88 2.31 7.10 2.57
N ALA A 89 2.44 7.41 3.87
CA ALA A 89 3.73 7.45 4.53
C ALA A 89 4.37 6.04 4.58
N LEU A 90 3.57 4.99 4.81
CA LEU A 90 4.02 3.60 4.76
C LEU A 90 4.48 3.21 3.34
N VAL A 91 3.72 3.58 2.31
CA VAL A 91 4.11 3.35 0.91
C VAL A 91 5.40 4.09 0.56
N ARG A 92 5.58 5.33 1.02
CA ARG A 92 6.82 6.09 0.80
C ARG A 92 8.03 5.41 1.46
N HIS A 93 7.86 4.78 2.62
CA HIS A 93 8.93 4.00 3.24
C HIS A 93 9.36 2.78 2.42
N ALA A 94 8.50 2.28 1.51
CA ALA A 94 8.85 1.15 0.64
C ALA A 94 10.04 1.44 -0.29
N VAL A 95 10.45 2.71 -0.47
CA VAL A 95 11.61 3.10 -1.28
C VAL A 95 12.91 2.46 -0.80
N ILE A 96 12.99 2.05 0.47
CA ILE A 96 14.17 1.36 1.00
C ILE A 96 14.47 0.04 0.26
N TYR A 97 13.44 -0.64 -0.25
CA TYR A 97 13.59 -1.92 -0.94
C TYR A 97 14.32 -1.79 -2.29
N PRO A 98 13.86 -0.97 -3.26
CA PRO A 98 14.63 -0.74 -4.49
C PRO A 98 15.97 -0.06 -4.21
N ALA A 99 16.05 0.87 -3.25
CA ALA A 99 17.31 1.53 -2.90
C ALA A 99 18.37 0.55 -2.40
N SER A 100 17.98 -0.43 -1.58
CA SER A 100 18.91 -1.47 -1.06
C SER A 100 19.44 -2.35 -2.19
N VAL A 101 18.59 -2.72 -3.16
CA VAL A 101 19.02 -3.51 -4.33
C VAL A 101 19.99 -2.72 -5.20
N LEU A 102 19.66 -1.47 -5.49
CA LEU A 102 20.51 -0.57 -6.30
C LEU A 102 21.87 -0.32 -5.63
N SER A 103 21.87 -0.08 -4.32
CA SER A 103 23.09 0.09 -3.55
C SER A 103 23.97 -1.17 -3.57
N ALA A 104 23.37 -2.36 -3.41
CA ALA A 104 24.10 -3.62 -3.49
C ALA A 104 24.66 -3.88 -4.90
N ALA A 105 24.01 -3.35 -5.94
CA ALA A 105 24.46 -3.41 -7.32
C ALA A 105 25.48 -2.31 -7.69
N GLY A 106 25.91 -1.48 -6.73
CA GLY A 106 26.91 -0.43 -6.94
C GLY A 106 26.39 0.83 -7.64
N VAL A 107 25.07 1.02 -7.72
CA VAL A 107 24.47 2.24 -8.26
C VAL A 107 24.63 3.38 -7.26
N ALA A 108 25.21 4.50 -7.70
CA ALA A 108 25.43 5.68 -6.86
C ALA A 108 24.11 6.34 -6.43
N PRO A 109 24.01 6.84 -5.19
CA PRO A 109 22.87 7.64 -4.75
C PRO A 109 22.83 8.99 -5.46
N VAL A 110 21.64 9.58 -5.52
CA VAL A 110 21.40 10.94 -6.04
C VAL A 110 21.50 11.99 -4.94
#